data_AF-A0A7V9BD82-F1
#
_entry.id   AF-A0A7V9BD82-F1
#
_cell.length_a   1.000
_cell.length_b   1.000
_cell.length_c   1.000
_cell.angle_alpha   90.00
_cell.angle_beta   90.00
_cell.angle_gamma   90.00
#
_symmetry.space_group_name_H-M   'P 1'
#
loop_
_entity.id
_entity.type
_entity.pdbx_description
1 polymer ?
#
loop_
_entity_poly.entity_id
_entity_poly.type
_entity_poly.pdbx_seq_one_letter_code
_entity_poly.pdbx_strand_id
1 'polypeptide(L)'
;TASLDKGYDVAQAYEACERVRALPIIPLRATPAVKRGDHLAPTCEHGTWTFAGADFKREATKWRCPTGECAPTSRWVKADRLHSLIPRETLRWRDLKRGRSAVEREFGRLKHQYGLAPLRVRGRERVQLHTDITMLARLSQALARARAVPLAA
;
A
#
# COMPACT_ATOMS: atom_id res chain seq x y z
N THR A 1 2.12 5.08 -2.13
CA THR A 1 1.65 3.76 -1.63
C THR A 1 0.20 3.59 -2.06
N ALA A 2 -0.27 2.35 -2.23
CA ALA A 2 -1.66 2.04 -2.56
C ALA A 2 -2.20 1.05 -1.53
N SER A 3 -3.20 1.46 -0.73
CA SER A 3 -3.76 0.64 0.34
C SER A 3 -5.05 -0.01 -0.11
N LEU A 4 -5.02 -1.32 -0.34
CA LEU A 4 -6.13 -2.07 -0.95
C LEU A 4 -6.59 -3.22 -0.06
N ASP A 5 -7.83 -3.65 -0.28
CA ASP A 5 -8.43 -4.75 0.45
C ASP A 5 -7.76 -6.10 0.24
N LYS A 6 -7.99 -7.06 1.14
CA LYS A 6 -7.56 -8.45 0.97
C LYS A 6 -8.09 -9.07 -0.34
N GLY A 7 -9.24 -8.58 -0.82
CA GLY A 7 -9.79 -8.92 -2.12
C GLY A 7 -8.87 -8.61 -3.30
N TYR A 8 -7.90 -7.73 -3.16
CA TYR A 8 -6.98 -7.32 -4.24
C TYR A 8 -5.61 -8.01 -4.16
N ASP A 9 -5.47 -9.07 -3.35
CA ASP A 9 -4.20 -9.81 -3.26
C ASP A 9 -3.98 -10.77 -4.45
N VAL A 10 -3.91 -10.17 -5.65
CA VAL A 10 -3.73 -10.82 -6.96
C VAL A 10 -2.60 -10.13 -7.72
N ALA A 11 -1.82 -10.87 -8.51
CA ALA A 11 -0.61 -10.37 -9.17
C ALA A 11 -0.83 -9.06 -9.95
N GLN A 12 -1.92 -8.99 -10.72
CA GLN A 12 -2.33 -7.82 -11.51
C GLN A 12 -2.42 -6.52 -10.68
N ALA A 13 -2.83 -6.61 -9.41
CA ALA A 13 -2.91 -5.43 -8.54
C ALA A 13 -1.52 -4.93 -8.12
N TYR A 14 -0.57 -5.84 -7.88
CA TYR A 14 0.81 -5.49 -7.55
C TYR A 14 1.52 -4.90 -8.77
N GLU A 15 1.37 -5.51 -9.94
CA GLU A 15 1.89 -4.99 -11.22
C GLU A 15 1.33 -3.61 -11.56
N ALA A 16 0.04 -3.38 -11.31
CA ALA A 16 -0.57 -2.06 -11.50
C ALA A 16 0.02 -1.01 -10.56
N CYS A 17 0.29 -1.38 -9.31
CA CYS A 17 0.96 -0.51 -8.34
C CYS A 17 2.40 -0.20 -8.77
N GLU A 18 3.14 -1.21 -9.22
CA GLU A 18 4.51 -1.08 -9.70
C GLU A 18 4.62 -0.13 -10.91
N ARG A 19 3.72 -0.28 -11.89
CA ARG A 19 3.64 0.59 -13.08
C ARG A 19 3.50 2.07 -12.74
N VAL A 20 2.80 2.40 -11.65
CA VAL A 20 2.63 3.77 -11.18
C VAL A 20 3.60 4.15 -10.04
N ARG A 21 4.62 3.32 -9.80
CA ARG A 21 5.62 3.46 -8.74
C ARG A 21 4.98 3.63 -7.35
N ALA A 22 3.84 2.98 -7.12
CA ALA A 22 3.17 2.93 -5.84
C ALA A 22 3.52 1.63 -5.11
N LEU A 23 3.80 1.73 -3.80
CA LEU A 23 4.02 0.55 -2.96
C LEU A 23 2.69 -0.08 -2.53
N PRO A 24 2.44 -1.37 -2.82
CA PRO A 24 1.20 -2.05 -2.46
C PRO A 24 1.14 -2.38 -0.96
N ILE A 25 0.09 -1.89 -0.30
CA ILE A 25 -0.25 -2.16 1.11
C ILE A 25 -1.53 -3.00 1.11
N ILE A 26 -1.37 -4.29 0.84
CA ILE A 26 -2.46 -5.25 0.61
C ILE A 26 -2.32 -6.42 1.59
N PRO A 27 -3.35 -6.74 2.40
CA PRO A 27 -3.35 -7.94 3.24
C PRO A 27 -3.30 -9.21 2.37
N LEU A 28 -2.57 -10.23 2.82
CA LEU A 28 -2.46 -11.48 2.09
C LEU A 28 -3.75 -12.33 2.21
N ARG A 29 -4.20 -12.88 1.09
CA ARG A 29 -5.12 -14.02 0.98
C ARG A 29 -4.39 -15.28 1.45
N ALA A 30 -5.15 -16.23 2.00
CA ALA A 30 -4.63 -17.48 2.54
C ALA A 30 -4.31 -18.49 1.42
N THR A 31 -3.32 -18.18 0.59
CA THR A 31 -2.79 -19.11 -0.42
C THR A 31 -1.96 -20.21 0.24
N PRO A 32 -1.66 -21.34 -0.44
CA PRO A 32 -0.81 -22.40 0.14
C PRO A 32 0.55 -21.88 0.63
N ALA A 33 1.22 -21.00 -0.14
CA ALA A 33 2.48 -20.37 0.25
C ALA A 33 2.34 -19.53 1.53
N VAL A 34 1.24 -18.79 1.67
CA VAL A 34 0.97 -17.99 2.87
C VAL A 34 0.71 -18.89 4.07
N LYS A 35 -0.06 -19.97 3.91
CA LYS A 35 -0.31 -20.94 4.98
C LYS A 35 0.94 -21.66 5.46
N ARG A 36 1.89 -21.92 4.55
CA ARG A 36 3.20 -22.52 4.86
C ARG A 36 4.15 -21.53 5.57
N GLY A 37 3.87 -20.23 5.51
CA GLY A 37 4.71 -19.21 6.13
C GLY A 37 5.78 -18.63 5.21
N ASP A 38 5.70 -18.85 3.89
CA ASP A 38 6.71 -18.37 2.92
C ASP A 38 6.83 -16.83 2.86
N HIS A 39 5.89 -16.10 3.45
CA HIS A 39 5.83 -14.64 3.51
C HIS A 39 6.43 -14.07 4.81
N LEU A 40 6.80 -14.94 5.75
CA LEU A 40 7.33 -14.54 7.05
C LEU A 40 8.77 -14.06 6.90
N ALA A 41 9.20 -13.29 7.90
CA ALA A 41 10.59 -12.88 8.01
C ALA A 41 11.53 -14.09 8.07
N PRO A 42 12.76 -13.99 7.52
CA PRO A 42 13.77 -15.01 7.68
C PRO A 42 14.00 -15.41 9.14
N THR A 43 14.39 -16.65 9.39
CA THR A 43 14.71 -17.17 10.72
C THR A 43 16.13 -17.72 10.78
N CYS A 44 16.70 -17.74 11.97
CA CYS A 44 17.93 -18.46 12.33
C CYS A 44 17.77 -19.05 13.75
N GLU A 45 18.82 -19.69 14.26
CA GLU A 45 18.85 -20.26 15.63
C GLU A 45 18.58 -19.21 16.72
N HIS A 46 18.96 -17.95 16.49
CA HIS A 46 18.68 -16.82 17.40
C HIS A 46 17.25 -16.28 17.29
N GLY A 47 16.42 -16.85 16.42
CA GLY A 47 15.03 -16.45 16.21
C GLY A 47 14.77 -15.71 14.89
N THR A 48 13.68 -14.96 14.88
CA THR A 48 13.18 -14.24 13.70
C THR A 48 13.99 -12.98 13.43
N TRP A 49 14.43 -12.82 12.18
CA TRP A 49 15.23 -11.69 11.77
C TRP A 49 14.40 -10.40 11.79
N THR A 50 15.02 -9.30 12.19
CA THR A 50 14.40 -7.99 12.27
C THR A 50 14.59 -7.23 10.96
N PHE A 51 13.55 -6.53 10.51
CA PHE A 51 13.62 -5.64 9.37
C PHE A 51 14.58 -4.47 9.65
N ALA A 52 15.58 -4.28 8.78
CA ALA A 52 16.62 -3.28 8.93
C ALA A 52 16.58 -2.18 7.84
N GLY A 53 15.65 -2.28 6.89
CA GLY A 53 15.46 -1.29 5.84
C GLY A 53 15.07 -1.90 4.51
N ALA A 54 14.69 -1.04 3.57
CA ALA A 54 14.39 -1.42 2.19
C ALA A 54 15.23 -0.58 1.23
N ASP A 55 15.73 -1.22 0.18
CA ASP A 55 16.39 -0.56 -0.93
C ASP A 55 15.42 -0.56 -2.12
N PHE A 56 14.93 0.64 -2.47
CA PHE A 56 13.97 0.83 -3.56
C PHE A 56 14.62 0.70 -4.95
N LYS A 57 15.94 0.87 -5.07
CA LYS A 57 16.64 0.68 -6.35
C LYS A 57 16.92 -0.79 -6.60
N ARG A 58 17.26 -1.54 -5.55
CA ARG A 58 17.48 -3.00 -5.62
C ARG A 58 16.19 -3.81 -5.50
N GLU A 59 15.08 -3.14 -5.18
CA GLU A 59 13.79 -3.76 -4.91
C GLU A 59 13.93 -4.92 -3.92
N ALA A 60 14.60 -4.64 -2.79
CA ALA A 60 14.87 -5.67 -1.79
C ALA A 60 14.76 -5.12 -0.36
N THR A 61 14.33 -5.99 0.54
CA THR A 61 14.29 -5.73 1.98
C THR A 61 15.52 -6.34 2.65
N LYS A 62 16.10 -5.60 3.58
CA LYS A 62 17.26 -6.00 4.36
C LYS A 62 16.80 -6.46 5.74
N TRP A 63 17.34 -7.59 6.15
CA TRP A 63 17.05 -8.23 7.42
C TRP A 63 18.34 -8.45 8.20
N ARG A 64 18.26 -8.35 9.52
CA ARG A 64 19.37 -8.61 10.45
C ARG A 64 18.97 -9.67 11.45
N CYS A 65 19.93 -10.51 11.84
CA CYS A 65 19.78 -11.38 12.99
C CYS A 65 19.48 -10.53 14.24
N PRO A 66 18.54 -10.93 15.11
CA PRO A 66 18.21 -10.17 16.32
C PRO A 66 19.41 -10.01 17.28
N THR A 67 20.33 -10.99 17.34
CA THR A 67 21.54 -10.92 18.16
C THR A 67 22.75 -10.35 17.42
N GLY A 68 22.71 -10.33 16.08
CA GLY A 68 23.83 -9.87 15.24
C GLY A 68 24.97 -10.88 15.07
N GLU A 69 24.87 -12.07 15.66
CA GLU A 69 25.94 -13.08 15.69
C GLU A 69 26.03 -13.92 14.41
N CYS A 70 24.99 -13.94 13.57
CA CYS A 70 25.00 -14.70 12.33
C CYS A 70 25.96 -14.13 11.28
N ALA A 71 26.67 -15.01 10.58
CA ALA A 71 27.35 -14.73 9.32
C ALA A 71 26.57 -15.37 8.15
N PRO A 72 26.17 -14.62 7.11
CA PRO A 72 26.32 -13.18 6.93
C PRO A 72 25.44 -12.37 7.89
N THR A 73 25.93 -11.19 8.30
CA THR A 73 25.23 -10.31 9.26
C THR A 73 23.92 -9.76 8.70
N SER A 74 23.69 -9.78 7.38
CA SER A 74 22.40 -9.41 6.77
C SER A 74 21.99 -10.39 5.68
N ARG A 75 20.68 -10.52 5.54
CA ARG A 75 20.02 -11.22 4.44
C ARG A 75 19.21 -10.20 3.66
N TRP A 76 19.29 -10.29 2.33
CA TRP A 76 18.48 -9.50 1.43
C TRP A 76 17.39 -10.40 0.85
N VAL A 77 16.14 -9.93 0.89
CA VAL A 77 14.98 -10.63 0.34
C VAL A 77 14.41 -9.74 -0.76
N LYS A 78 14.39 -10.26 -1.99
CA LYS A 78 13.87 -9.54 -3.15
C LYS A 78 12.37 -9.28 -2.95
N ALA A 79 11.93 -8.11 -3.38
CA ALA A 79 10.55 -7.71 -3.27
C ALA A 79 9.70 -8.48 -4.28
N ASP A 80 8.57 -8.98 -3.79
CA ASP A 80 7.53 -9.61 -4.59
C ASP A 80 6.17 -9.44 -3.89
N ARG A 81 5.15 -10.16 -4.37
CA ARG A 81 3.82 -10.18 -3.76
C ARG A 81 3.86 -10.56 -2.26
N LEU A 82 4.63 -11.58 -1.89
CA LEU A 82 4.75 -12.09 -0.52
C LEU A 82 5.64 -11.16 0.32
N HIS A 83 6.72 -10.65 -0.27
CA HIS A 83 7.75 -9.83 0.36
C HIS A 83 7.65 -8.38 -0.14
N SER A 84 6.71 -7.60 0.41
CA SER A 84 6.62 -6.18 0.04
C SER A 84 7.81 -5.39 0.60
N LEU A 85 8.21 -4.32 -0.09
CA LEU A 85 9.24 -3.37 0.37
C LEU A 85 8.88 -2.70 1.71
N ILE A 86 7.61 -2.71 2.08
CA ILE A 86 7.15 -2.41 3.43
C ILE A 86 6.57 -3.71 4.00
N PRO A 87 7.35 -4.47 4.78
CA PRO A 87 6.90 -5.76 5.31
C PRO A 87 5.69 -5.63 6.23
N ARG A 88 4.82 -6.64 6.21
CA ARG A 88 3.44 -6.55 6.75
C ARG A 88 3.39 -6.54 8.28
N GLU A 89 4.40 -7.10 8.91
CA GLU A 89 4.58 -7.17 10.36
C GLU A 89 5.10 -5.84 10.96
N THR A 90 5.63 -4.94 10.12
CA THR A 90 6.12 -3.64 10.57
C THR A 90 4.98 -2.72 11.03
N LEU A 91 5.28 -1.84 11.98
CA LEU A 91 4.36 -0.76 12.40
C LEU A 91 3.98 0.14 11.21
N ARG A 92 4.97 0.48 10.37
CA ARG A 92 4.76 1.29 9.17
C ARG A 92 3.68 0.71 8.25
N TRP A 93 3.68 -0.61 8.03
CA TRP A 93 2.64 -1.23 7.22
C TRP A 93 1.26 -1.11 7.87
N ARG A 94 1.16 -1.36 9.18
CA ARG A 94 -0.09 -1.24 9.94
C ARG A 94 -0.66 0.17 9.90
N ASP A 95 0.18 1.19 10.06
CA ASP A 95 -0.24 2.59 10.02
C ASP A 95 -0.73 3.00 8.62
N LEU A 96 0.01 2.62 7.58
CA LEU A 96 -0.42 2.83 6.18
C LEU A 96 -1.72 2.08 5.86
N LYS A 97 -1.89 0.87 6.41
CA LYS A 97 -3.12 0.10 6.21
C LYS A 97 -4.31 0.75 6.93
N ARG A 98 -4.12 1.24 8.15
CA ARG A 98 -5.15 1.96 8.94
C ARG A 98 -5.61 3.24 8.25
N GLY A 99 -4.69 3.93 7.56
CA GLY A 99 -4.99 5.12 6.76
C GLY A 99 -6.00 4.91 5.63
N ARG A 100 -6.24 3.66 5.20
CA ARG A 100 -7.20 3.33 4.13
C ARG A 100 -8.61 3.84 4.43
N SER A 101 -9.05 3.83 5.69
CA SER A 101 -10.39 4.29 6.06
C SER A 101 -10.67 5.72 5.58
N ALA A 102 -9.64 6.58 5.48
CA ALA A 102 -9.78 7.93 4.93
C ALA A 102 -10.16 7.93 3.45
N VAL A 103 -9.57 7.01 2.67
CA VAL A 103 -9.87 6.83 1.24
C VAL A 103 -11.30 6.33 1.04
N GLU A 104 -11.73 5.34 1.82
CA GLU A 104 -13.12 4.83 1.77
C GLU A 104 -14.15 5.91 2.13
N ARG A 105 -13.84 6.76 3.11
CA ARG A 105 -14.68 7.93 3.43
C ARG A 105 -14.80 8.90 2.27
N GLU A 106 -13.71 9.17 1.55
CA GLU A 106 -13.78 10.05 0.37
C GLU A 106 -14.56 9.39 -0.78
N PHE A 107 -14.40 8.09 -1.01
CA PHE A 107 -15.24 7.37 -1.98
C PHE A 107 -16.74 7.43 -1.62
N GLY A 108 -17.07 7.32 -0.33
CA GLY A 108 -18.44 7.53 0.15
C GLY A 108 -18.96 8.94 -0.16
N ARG A 109 -18.15 9.98 0.10
CA ARG A 109 -18.50 11.36 -0.27
C ARG A 109 -18.67 11.53 -1.77
N LEU A 110 -17.73 11.04 -2.57
CA LEU A 110 -17.79 11.09 -4.03
C LEU A 110 -19.09 10.47 -4.58
N LYS A 111 -19.48 9.31 -4.04
CA LYS A 111 -20.70 8.61 -4.44
C LYS A 111 -21.96 9.35 -4.01
N HIS A 112 -22.06 9.74 -2.74
CA HIS A 112 -23.31 10.20 -2.13
C HIS A 112 -23.48 11.72 -2.10
N GLN A 113 -22.39 12.47 -1.92
CA GLN A 113 -22.43 13.93 -1.83
C GLN A 113 -22.12 14.59 -3.18
N TYR A 114 -21.26 13.99 -3.99
CA TYR A 114 -20.86 14.52 -5.31
C TYR A 114 -21.54 13.81 -6.49
N GLY A 115 -22.57 13.01 -6.23
CA GLY A 115 -23.45 12.51 -7.28
C GLY A 115 -22.84 11.49 -8.24
N LEU A 116 -21.68 10.90 -7.93
CA LEU A 116 -21.08 9.89 -8.80
C LEU A 116 -21.86 8.56 -8.81
N ALA A 117 -22.62 8.24 -7.76
CA ALA A 117 -23.46 7.04 -7.75
C ALA A 117 -24.68 7.14 -8.69
N PRO A 118 -25.47 8.24 -8.68
CA PRO A 118 -26.62 8.39 -9.57
C PRO A 118 -26.29 8.97 -10.95
N LEU A 119 -25.05 8.88 -11.44
CA LEU A 119 -24.66 9.53 -12.70
C LEU A 119 -25.42 8.95 -13.91
N ARG A 120 -26.19 9.78 -14.63
CA ARG A 120 -27.07 9.36 -15.75
C ARG A 120 -26.58 9.77 -17.14
N VAL A 121 -25.28 9.99 -17.32
CA VAL A 121 -24.74 10.40 -18.63
C VAL A 121 -24.55 9.18 -19.54
N ARG A 122 -24.96 9.30 -20.81
CA ARG A 122 -24.78 8.24 -21.82
C ARG A 122 -23.36 8.29 -22.39
N GLY A 123 -22.68 7.15 -22.38
CA GLY A 123 -21.35 6.97 -22.97
C GLY A 123 -20.21 7.01 -21.95
N ARG A 124 -19.28 6.04 -22.06
CA ARG A 124 -18.17 5.85 -21.11
C ARG A 124 -17.26 7.07 -21.01
N GLU A 125 -16.97 7.71 -22.14
CA GLU A 125 -16.12 8.90 -22.19
C GLU A 125 -16.72 10.06 -21.39
N ARG A 126 -18.04 10.27 -21.46
CA ARG A 126 -18.73 11.31 -20.68
C ARG A 126 -18.76 10.97 -19.19
N VAL A 127 -18.98 9.70 -18.84
CA VAL A 127 -18.89 9.21 -17.46
C VAL A 127 -17.49 9.46 -16.89
N GLN A 128 -16.46 9.12 -17.66
CA GLN A 128 -15.08 9.30 -17.28
C GLN A 128 -14.75 10.78 -17.09
N LEU A 129 -15.07 11.63 -18.07
CA LEU A 129 -14.84 13.08 -17.97
C LEU A 129 -15.49 13.69 -16.73
N HIS A 130 -16.76 13.35 -16.44
CA HIS A 130 -17.46 13.86 -15.26
C HIS A 130 -16.81 13.39 -13.96
N THR A 131 -16.40 12.12 -13.91
CA THR A 131 -15.72 11.52 -12.76
C THR A 131 -14.37 12.21 -12.53
N ASP A 132 -13.58 12.37 -13.58
CA ASP A 132 -12.25 12.96 -13.52
C ASP A 132 -12.30 14.43 -13.06
N ILE A 133 -13.21 15.23 -13.61
CA ILE A 133 -13.40 16.62 -13.19
C ILE A 133 -13.84 16.69 -11.72
N THR A 134 -14.75 15.83 -11.29
CA THR A 134 -15.19 15.77 -9.89
C THR A 134 -14.03 15.43 -8.95
N MET A 135 -13.21 14.44 -9.31
CA MET A 135 -12.02 14.07 -8.54
C MET A 135 -11.01 15.22 -8.48
N LEU A 136 -10.73 15.88 -9.60
CA LEU A 136 -9.83 17.03 -9.66
C LEU A 136 -10.31 18.20 -8.77
N ALA A 137 -11.61 18.52 -8.82
CA ALA A 137 -12.20 19.54 -7.98
C ALA A 137 -12.05 19.22 -6.48
N ARG A 138 -12.27 17.95 -6.10
CA ARG A 138 -12.11 17.49 -4.71
C ARG A 138 -10.68 17.54 -4.22
N LEU A 139 -9.73 17.10 -5.06
CA LEU A 139 -8.31 17.19 -4.76
C LEU A 139 -7.88 18.65 -4.61
N SER A 140 -8.36 19.54 -5.47
CA SER A 140 -8.08 20.98 -5.40
C SER A 140 -8.61 21.60 -4.10
N GLN A 141 -9.85 21.27 -3.70
CA GLN A 141 -10.42 21.71 -2.43
C GLN A 141 -9.66 21.16 -1.22
N ALA A 142 -9.25 19.90 -1.26
CA ALA A 142 -8.44 19.29 -0.19
C ALA A 142 -7.06 19.96 -0.08
N LEU A 143 -6.41 20.23 -1.22
CA LEU A 143 -5.13 20.94 -1.28
C LEU A 143 -5.25 22.37 -0.74
N ALA A 144 -6.31 23.10 -1.13
CA ALA A 144 -6.56 24.45 -0.63
C ALA A 144 -6.74 24.47 0.89
N ARG A 145 -7.52 23.53 1.45
CA ARG A 145 -7.69 23.38 2.91
C ARG A 145 -6.38 23.05 3.61
N ALA A 146 -5.60 22.12 3.06
CA ALA A 146 -4.31 21.72 3.63
C ALA A 146 -3.32 22.90 3.66
N ARG A 147 -3.30 23.74 2.62
CA ARG A 147 -2.46 24.95 2.56
C ARG A 147 -2.89 26.06 3.51
N ALA A 148 -4.18 26.12 3.87
CA ALA A 148 -4.70 27.10 4.81
C ALA A 148 -4.38 26.77 6.28
N VAL A 149 -3.96 25.54 6.58
CA VAL A 149 -3.48 25.17 7.91
C VAL A 149 -2.07 25.75 8.08
N PRO A 150 -1.83 26.64 9.06
CA PRO A 150 -0.48 27.12 9.35
C PRO A 150 0.43 25.93 9.64
N LEU A 151 1.63 25.91 9.06
CA LEU A 151 2.65 24.96 9.48
C LEU A 151 2.94 25.24 10.96
N ALA A 152 2.61 24.28 11.83
CA ALA A 152 3.01 24.36 13.22
C ALA A 152 4.55 24.44 13.24
N ALA A 153 5.06 25.54 13.80
CA ALA A 153 6.49 25.78 14.02
C ALA A 153 7.04 24.86 15.11
#